data_AF-A0A8T6WFF4-F1
#
_entry.id   AF-A0A8T6WFF4-F1
#
_cell.length_a   1.000
_cell.length_b   1.000
_cell.length_c   1.000
_cell.angle_alpha   90.00
_cell.angle_beta   90.00
_cell.angle_gamma   90.00
#
_symmetry.space_group_name_H-M   'P 1'
#
loop_
_entity.id
_entity.type
_entity.pdbx_description
1 polymer ?
#
loop_
_entity_poly.entity_id
_entity_poly.type
_entity_poly.pdbx_seq_one_letter_code
_entity_poly.pdbx_strand_id
1 'polypeptide(L)' 'STSKFCPECGERLTPPSAETMKCPKCGKVISSQSKFCPECGEKIDESGE' A
#
# COMPACT_ATOMS: atom_id res chain seq x y z
N SER A 1 0.17 26.90 22.56
CA SER A 1 0.49 25.51 22.18
C SER A 1 -0.76 24.84 21.67
N THR A 2 -0.95 24.76 20.36
CA THR A 2 -2.13 24.15 19.75
C THR A 2 -1.65 23.07 18.78
N SER A 3 -1.93 21.81 19.10
CA SER A 3 -1.88 20.62 18.24
C SER A 3 -1.90 19.35 19.13
N LYS A 4 -2.53 18.22 18.82
CA LYS A 4 -3.43 17.80 17.73
C LYS A 4 -3.78 16.31 17.97
N PHE A 5 -4.55 15.92 19.00
CA PHE A 5 -4.87 14.50 19.25
C PHE A 5 -6.27 14.29 19.86
N CYS A 6 -7.05 13.34 19.33
CA CYS A 6 -8.40 12.98 19.81
C CYS A 6 -8.31 11.92 20.94
N PRO A 7 -8.96 12.14 22.10
CA PRO A 7 -8.77 11.32 23.30
C PRO A 7 -9.52 9.98 23.35
N GLU A 8 -10.37 9.64 22.37
CA GLU A 8 -11.21 8.43 22.44
C GLU A 8 -10.76 7.24 21.58
N CYS A 9 -9.83 7.41 20.63
CA CYS A 9 -9.42 6.31 19.74
C CYS A 9 -7.91 6.16 19.52
N GLY A 10 -7.07 7.17 19.79
CA GLY A 10 -5.60 7.01 19.85
C GLY A 10 -4.88 6.42 18.62
N GLU A 11 -5.58 6.08 17.55
CA GLU A 11 -5.01 5.42 16.39
C GLU A 11 -4.30 6.47 15.53
N ARG A 12 -2.98 6.31 15.41
CA ARG A 12 -2.20 7.09 14.45
C ARG A 12 -2.62 6.60 13.08
N LEU A 13 -3.15 7.51 12.25
CA LEU A 13 -3.16 7.33 10.81
C LEU A 13 -1.75 6.92 10.41
N THR A 14 -1.58 5.63 10.12
CA THR A 14 -0.33 5.05 9.68
C THR A 14 0.21 5.97 8.58
N PRO A 15 1.45 6.47 8.66
CA PRO A 15 2.03 7.13 7.51
C PRO A 15 1.86 6.17 6.32
N PRO A 16 1.53 6.64 5.10
CA PRO A 16 1.44 5.77 3.94
C PRO A 16 2.84 5.18 3.69
N SER A 17 3.14 4.11 4.41
CA SER A 17 4.39 3.40 4.42
C SER A 17 4.44 2.69 3.09
N ALA A 18 4.94 3.40 2.07
CA ALA A 18 5.24 2.93 0.72
C ALA A 18 4.57 1.58 0.44
N GLU A 19 3.28 1.63 0.10
CA GLU A 19 2.46 0.43 0.00
C GLU A 19 3.09 -0.48 -1.05
N THR A 20 3.69 -1.56 -0.60
CA THR A 20 4.32 -2.58 -1.44
C THR A 20 3.57 -3.88 -1.21
N MET A 21 3.25 -4.57 -2.30
CA MET A 21 2.48 -5.80 -2.30
C MET A 21 3.29 -6.93 -2.90
N LYS A 22 2.90 -8.18 -2.63
CA LYS A 22 3.52 -9.35 -3.26
C LYS A 22 2.72 -9.73 -4.50
N CYS A 23 3.42 -9.93 -5.61
CA CYS A 23 2.83 -10.41 -6.84
C CYS A 23 2.12 -11.75 -6.60
N PRO A 24 0.83 -11.87 -6.94
CA PRO A 24 0.06 -13.09 -6.70
C PRO A 24 0.51 -14.28 -7.55
N LYS A 25 1.27 -14.03 -8.63
CA LYS A 25 1.77 -15.07 -9.53
C LYS A 25 3.14 -15.62 -9.17
N CYS A 26 4.09 -14.75 -8.86
CA CYS A 26 5.48 -15.15 -8.59
C CYS A 26 5.93 -14.90 -7.15
N GLY A 27 5.16 -14.16 -6.34
CA GLY A 27 5.49 -13.84 -4.96
C GLY A 27 6.47 -12.67 -4.79
N LYS A 28 6.93 -12.03 -5.87
CA LYS A 28 7.86 -10.90 -5.76
C LYS A 28 7.20 -9.67 -5.12
N VAL A 29 7.92 -9.00 -4.24
CA VAL A 29 7.54 -7.67 -3.74
C VAL A 29 7.61 -6.65 -4.88
N ILE A 30 6.50 -5.97 -5.12
CA ILE A 30 6.30 -4.91 -6.12
C ILE A 30 5.58 -3.73 -5.45
N SER A 31 5.58 -2.57 -6.07
CA SER A 31 4.81 -1.43 -5.55
C SER A 31 3.31 -1.68 -5.73
N SER A 32 2.50 -1.24 -4.79
CA SER A 32 1.03 -1.40 -4.91
C SER A 32 0.44 -0.53 -6.01
N GLN A 33 1.14 0.53 -6.40
CA GLN A 33 0.86 1.34 -7.59
C GLN A 33 1.40 0.75 -8.91
N SER A 34 2.07 -0.41 -8.88
CA SER A 34 2.57 -1.02 -10.12
C SER A 34 1.43 -1.66 -10.88
N LYS A 35 1.25 -1.27 -12.15
CA LYS A 35 0.24 -1.86 -13.06
C LYS A 35 0.55 -3.29 -13.51
N PHE A 36 1.81 -3.69 -13.39
CA PHE A 36 2.29 -5.01 -13.76
C PHE A 36 3.55 -5.38 -12.98
N CYS A 37 3.80 -6.68 -12.84
CA CYS A 37 4.97 -7.22 -12.18
C CYS A 37 6.18 -7.18 -13.14
N PRO A 38 7.26 -6.45 -12.82
CA PRO A 38 8.43 -6.37 -13.70
C PRO A 38 9.24 -7.67 -13.78
N GLU A 39 9.02 -8.63 -12.88
CA GLU A 39 9.74 -9.92 -12.90
C GLU A 39 9.07 -10.95 -13.82
N CYS A 40 7.74 -11.04 -13.79
CA CYS A 40 7.01 -12.11 -14.47
C CYS A 40 5.99 -11.62 -15.50
N GLY A 41 5.74 -10.30 -15.56
CA GLY A 41 4.77 -9.70 -16.47
C GLY A 41 3.30 -9.84 -16.03
N GLU A 42 3.01 -10.32 -14.82
CA GLU A 42 1.63 -10.41 -14.32
C GLU A 42 0.99 -9.02 -14.24
N LYS A 43 -0.26 -8.89 -14.66
CA LYS A 43 -0.99 -7.62 -14.60
C LYS A 43 -1.54 -7.42 -13.19
N ILE A 44 -1.17 -6.30 -12.59
CA ILE A 44 -1.52 -5.93 -11.22
C ILE A 44 -2.42 -4.70 -11.37
N ASP A 45 -3.69 -4.97 -11.60
CA ASP A 45 -4.65 -3.94 -11.96
C ASP A 45 -5.26 -3.37 -10.68
N GLU A 46 -4.99 -2.09 -10.38
CA GLU A 46 -5.69 -1.31 -9.34
C GLU A 46 -7.12 -0.98 -9.79
N SER A 47 -7.89 -1.98 -10.24
CA SER A 47 -9.34 -1.84 -10.40
C SER A 47 -9.99 -2.06 -9.04
N GLY A 48 -9.93 -1.02 -8.22
CA GLY A 48 -10.63 -0.90 -6.95
C GLY A 48 -11.03 0.55 -6.71
N GLU A 49 -11.94 1.03 -7.56
CA GLU A 49 -12.79 2.25 -7.46
C GLU A 49 -12.13 3.63 -7.36
#